data_AF-A0A524DB73-F1
#
_entry.id   AF-A0A524DB73-F1
#
_cell.length_a   1.000
_cell.length_b   1.000
_cell.length_c   1.000
_cell.angle_alpha   90.00
_cell.angle_beta   90.00
_cell.angle_gamma   90.00
#
_symmetry.space_group_name_H-M   'P 1'
#
loop_
_entity.id
_entity.type
_entity.pdbx_description
1 polymer ?
#
loop_
_entity_poly.entity_id
_entity_poly.type
_entity_poly.pdbx_seq_one_letter_code
_entity_poly.pdbx_strand_id
1 'polypeptide(L)'
;MGKNAKKEAQKLGFHNLPLTILYSRPKEMKMMFNKYKPDTAKHIGNYMKTIDPSFIETNSGGPRSNTFYLLAEQAKLYVELENKMAAYNIHHAENHVERIKIYSDNPEHAKEIAKTLNQLWEGGILPYLEPEHFEEVFKVGREELKSKWDELLGAGSASSTISVRKQDYKICEKCGAKNLTSANFCIKCGEKF
;
A
#
# COMPACT_ATOMS: atom_id res chain seq x y z
N MET A 1 0.34 6.46 24.68
CA MET A 1 -0.35 5.21 25.09
C MET A 1 -0.59 4.26 23.91
N GLY A 2 0.41 4.03 23.04
CA GLY A 2 0.23 3.33 21.76
C GLY A 2 0.82 1.92 21.64
N LYS A 3 1.28 1.34 22.76
CA LYS A 3 2.06 0.09 22.76
C LYS A 3 1.27 -1.13 23.24
N ASN A 4 -0.04 -1.04 23.46
CA ASN A 4 -0.78 -2.14 24.09
C ASN A 4 -0.87 -3.35 23.16
N ALA A 5 -1.23 -3.18 21.88
CA ALA A 5 -1.29 -4.31 20.95
C ALA A 5 0.09 -4.93 20.69
N LYS A 6 1.14 -4.11 20.51
CA LYS A 6 2.50 -4.60 20.31
C LYS A 6 3.04 -5.37 21.53
N LYS A 7 2.84 -4.84 22.74
CA LYS A 7 3.28 -5.51 23.97
C LYS A 7 2.51 -6.81 24.19
N GLU A 8 1.20 -6.81 23.92
CA GLU A 8 0.40 -8.03 24.06
C GLU A 8 0.83 -9.08 23.02
N ALA A 9 1.02 -8.69 21.76
CA ALA A 9 1.56 -9.59 20.72
C ALA A 9 2.92 -10.19 21.12
N GLN A 10 3.81 -9.41 21.74
CA GLN A 10 5.09 -9.91 22.26
C GLN A 10 4.90 -10.93 23.38
N LYS A 11 4.02 -10.63 24.34
CA LYS A 11 3.71 -11.49 25.47
C LYS A 11 3.06 -12.81 25.02
N LEU A 12 2.22 -12.76 24.00
CA LEU A 12 1.57 -13.91 23.38
C LEU A 12 2.50 -14.67 22.41
N GLY A 13 3.71 -14.16 22.13
CA GLY A 13 4.70 -14.82 21.28
C GLY A 13 4.44 -14.70 19.77
N PHE A 14 3.63 -13.74 19.32
CA PHE A 14 3.24 -13.63 17.91
C PHE A 14 4.43 -13.24 17.01
N HIS A 15 5.47 -12.59 17.56
CA HIS A 15 6.72 -12.32 16.82
C HIS A 15 7.51 -13.59 16.45
N ASN A 16 7.14 -14.75 17.00
CA ASN A 16 7.72 -16.05 16.65
C ASN A 16 6.93 -16.77 15.54
N LEU A 17 5.76 -16.23 15.15
CA LEU A 17 4.98 -16.78 14.06
C LEU A 17 5.67 -16.53 12.70
N PRO A 18 5.35 -17.33 11.67
CA PRO A 18 5.78 -17.05 10.32
C PRO A 18 5.50 -15.59 9.91
N LEU A 19 6.54 -14.94 9.37
CA LEU A 19 6.49 -13.54 8.97
C LEU A 19 6.36 -13.43 7.46
N THR A 20 5.34 -12.70 7.02
CA THR A 20 5.21 -12.21 5.65
C THR A 20 5.40 -10.69 5.64
N ILE A 21 6.30 -10.19 4.79
CA ILE A 21 6.47 -8.75 4.57
C ILE A 21 5.80 -8.40 3.25
N LEU A 22 5.04 -7.30 3.23
CA LEU A 22 4.42 -6.72 2.05
C LEU A 22 4.70 -5.22 2.04
N TYR A 23 4.75 -4.63 0.84
CA TYR A 23 4.93 -3.20 0.68
C TYR A 23 3.74 -2.61 -0.06
N SER A 24 3.25 -1.48 0.42
CA SER A 24 2.07 -0.82 -0.14
C SER A 24 2.23 0.69 -0.16
N ARG A 25 1.27 1.32 -0.83
CA ARG A 25 1.03 2.76 -0.77
C ARG A 25 -0.43 2.96 -0.37
N PRO A 26 -0.74 3.91 0.51
CA PRO A 26 -2.13 4.27 0.76
C PRO A 26 -2.72 4.93 -0.48
N LYS A 27 -4.00 4.72 -0.73
CA LYS A 27 -4.72 5.47 -1.76
C LYS A 27 -5.26 6.77 -1.18
N GLU A 28 -5.65 6.74 0.09
CA GLU A 28 -6.20 7.88 0.81
C GLU A 28 -5.59 8.03 2.20
N MET A 29 -5.44 9.28 2.64
CA MET A 29 -5.04 9.63 3.99
C MET A 29 -6.20 10.26 4.74
N LYS A 30 -6.60 9.69 5.87
CA LYS A 30 -7.56 10.32 6.79
C LYS A 30 -6.82 11.19 7.80
N MET A 31 -7.11 12.49 7.79
CA MET A 31 -6.69 13.41 8.84
C MET A 31 -7.53 13.21 10.11
N MET A 32 -6.87 13.14 11.27
CA MET A 32 -7.51 13.07 12.58
C MET A 32 -6.76 13.97 13.57
N PHE A 33 -7.28 15.17 13.81
CA PHE A 33 -6.75 16.22 14.71
C PHE A 33 -5.28 16.61 14.46
N ASN A 34 -4.32 15.71 14.71
CA ASN A 34 -2.87 15.83 14.48
C ASN A 34 -2.21 14.51 14.03
N LYS A 35 -3.00 13.54 13.56
CA LYS A 35 -2.54 12.23 13.11
C LYS A 35 -3.09 11.95 11.72
N TYR A 36 -2.34 11.14 10.99
CA TYR A 36 -2.72 10.68 9.66
C TYR A 36 -2.89 9.19 9.73
N LYS A 37 -4.06 8.70 9.31
CA LYS A 37 -4.31 7.26 9.20
C LYS A 37 -4.47 6.91 7.72
N PRO A 38 -3.57 6.08 7.17
CA PRO A 38 -3.74 5.57 5.83
C PRO A 38 -4.98 4.66 5.79
N ASP A 39 -5.66 4.65 4.65
CA ASP A 39 -6.76 3.74 4.36
C ASP A 39 -6.33 2.26 4.46
N THR A 40 -5.07 1.93 4.14
CA THR A 40 -4.52 0.58 4.32
C THR A 40 -4.70 0.05 5.75
N ALA A 41 -4.38 0.85 6.77
CA ALA A 41 -4.61 0.50 8.18
C ALA A 41 -6.09 0.21 8.47
N LYS A 42 -7.00 1.00 7.89
CA LYS A 42 -8.45 0.84 8.04
C LYS A 42 -8.92 -0.45 7.39
N HIS A 43 -8.47 -0.75 6.17
CA HIS A 43 -8.90 -1.92 5.43
C HIS A 43 -8.39 -3.23 6.05
N ILE A 44 -7.12 -3.27 6.48
CA ILE A 44 -6.58 -4.42 7.24
C ILE A 44 -7.35 -4.59 8.55
N GLY A 45 -7.57 -3.51 9.30
CA GLY A 45 -8.31 -3.57 10.56
C GLY A 45 -9.76 -4.05 10.38
N ASN A 46 -10.43 -3.65 9.30
CA ASN A 46 -11.76 -4.15 8.98
C ASN A 46 -11.74 -5.66 8.71
N TYR A 47 -10.81 -6.15 7.89
CA TYR A 47 -10.64 -7.58 7.67
C TYR A 47 -10.41 -8.33 8.99
N MET A 48 -9.45 -7.88 9.80
CA MET A 48 -9.13 -8.53 11.07
C MET A 48 -10.32 -8.57 12.05
N LYS A 49 -11.14 -7.52 12.09
CA LYS A 49 -12.38 -7.51 12.89
C LYS A 49 -13.41 -8.54 12.43
N THR A 50 -13.45 -8.89 11.14
CA THR A 50 -14.40 -9.89 10.64
C THR A 50 -14.05 -11.30 11.07
N ILE A 51 -12.75 -11.59 11.21
CA ILE A 51 -12.25 -12.91 11.61
C ILE A 51 -12.03 -13.03 13.12
N ASP A 52 -11.91 -11.90 13.82
CA ASP A 52 -11.69 -11.88 15.27
C ASP A 52 -12.32 -10.63 15.92
N PRO A 53 -13.45 -10.80 16.63
CA PRO A 53 -14.09 -9.70 17.37
C PRO A 53 -13.24 -9.12 18.50
N SER A 54 -12.23 -9.86 19.00
CA SER A 54 -11.30 -9.38 20.03
C SER A 54 -10.23 -8.43 19.51
N PHE A 55 -10.31 -8.05 18.23
CA PHE A 55 -9.39 -7.17 17.54
C PHE A 55 -9.00 -5.91 18.33
N ILE A 56 -7.69 -5.68 18.43
CA ILE A 56 -7.10 -4.50 19.05
C ILE A 56 -6.28 -3.73 18.02
N GLU A 57 -6.55 -2.43 17.90
CA GLU A 57 -5.72 -1.50 17.12
C GLU A 57 -5.06 -0.48 18.05
N THR A 58 -3.75 -0.32 17.92
CA THR A 58 -3.02 0.79 18.54
C THR A 58 -2.07 1.40 17.53
N ASN A 59 -1.58 2.62 17.81
CA ASN A 59 -0.58 3.24 16.95
C ASN A 59 0.49 3.97 17.75
N SER A 60 1.69 4.04 17.18
CA SER A 60 2.78 4.87 17.68
C SER A 60 3.43 5.59 16.51
N GLY A 61 4.12 6.70 16.75
CA GLY A 61 4.74 7.43 15.66
C GLY A 61 4.98 8.89 16.01
N GLY A 62 5.61 9.57 15.07
CA GLY A 62 5.86 10.99 15.08
C GLY A 62 5.45 11.64 13.77
N PRO A 63 5.85 12.91 13.53
CA PRO A 63 5.38 13.70 12.40
C PRO A 63 5.66 13.09 11.02
N ARG A 64 6.70 12.24 10.88
CA ARG A 64 7.17 11.69 9.60
C ARG A 64 7.12 10.17 9.49
N SER A 65 6.68 9.50 10.54
CA SER A 65 6.52 8.04 10.52
C SER A 65 5.49 7.62 11.55
N ASN A 66 4.55 6.80 11.12
CA ASN A 66 3.54 6.20 11.99
C ASN A 66 3.54 4.69 11.80
N THR A 67 3.48 3.96 12.90
CA THR A 67 3.29 2.52 12.92
C THR A 67 1.95 2.19 13.56
N PHE A 68 1.13 1.43 12.83
CA PHE A 68 -0.11 0.86 13.34
C PHE A 68 0.15 -0.60 13.73
N TYR A 69 -0.33 -0.98 14.90
CA TYR A 69 -0.23 -2.31 15.47
C TYR A 69 -1.64 -2.89 15.58
N LEU A 70 -1.89 -3.95 14.83
CA LEU A 70 -3.18 -4.59 14.72
C LEU A 70 -3.04 -6.03 15.23
N LEU A 71 -3.85 -6.41 16.22
CA LEU A 71 -3.80 -7.73 16.84
C LEU A 71 -5.18 -8.37 16.80
N ALA A 72 -5.24 -9.59 16.26
CA ALA A 72 -6.38 -10.51 16.33
C ALA A 72 -5.88 -11.78 17.02
N GLU A 73 -6.08 -11.85 18.32
CA GLU A 73 -5.51 -12.91 19.19
C GLU A 73 -6.05 -14.30 18.85
N GLN A 74 -7.37 -14.44 18.70
CA GLN A 74 -8.02 -15.72 18.43
C GLN A 74 -7.69 -16.22 17.02
N ALA A 75 -7.54 -15.31 16.06
CA ALA A 75 -7.10 -15.64 14.71
C ALA A 75 -5.58 -15.83 14.59
N LYS A 76 -4.82 -15.67 15.69
CA LYS A 76 -3.35 -15.73 15.70
C LYS A 76 -2.69 -14.87 14.63
N LEU A 77 -3.23 -13.66 14.45
CA LEU A 77 -2.78 -12.72 13.43
C LEU A 77 -2.34 -11.41 14.08
N TYR A 78 -1.11 -11.00 13.81
CA TYR A 78 -0.59 -9.70 14.22
C TYR A 78 0.03 -8.97 13.02
N VAL A 79 -0.31 -7.68 12.87
CA VAL A 79 0.17 -6.85 11.77
C VAL A 79 0.82 -5.58 12.30
N GLU A 80 2.05 -5.31 11.83
CA GLU A 80 2.72 -4.02 11.99
C GLU A 80 2.72 -3.31 10.63
N LEU A 81 1.99 -2.19 10.53
CA LEU A 81 1.99 -1.34 9.36
C LEU A 81 2.83 -0.11 9.64
N GLU A 82 4.04 -0.07 9.11
CA GLU A 82 4.95 1.07 9.17
C GLU A 82 4.74 1.97 7.96
N ASN A 83 4.12 3.12 8.17
CA ASN A 83 3.96 4.16 7.17
C ASN A 83 5.06 5.22 7.37
N LYS A 84 5.79 5.50 6.30
CA LYS A 84 6.82 6.54 6.23
C LYS A 84 6.45 7.57 5.17
N MET A 85 6.76 8.83 5.48
CA MET A 85 6.50 9.97 4.62
C MET A 85 7.80 10.40 3.92
N ALA A 86 7.78 10.45 2.59
CA ALA A 86 8.72 11.21 1.79
C ALA A 86 8.26 12.67 1.75
N ALA A 87 9.18 13.63 1.90
CA ALA A 87 8.89 15.08 1.84
C ALA A 87 7.99 15.65 2.98
N TYR A 88 7.70 16.96 2.86
CA TYR A 88 6.98 17.76 3.86
C TYR A 88 5.44 17.70 3.72
N ASN A 89 4.94 17.16 2.61
CA ASN A 89 3.51 17.17 2.25
C ASN A 89 2.80 15.90 2.74
N ILE A 90 2.65 15.79 4.07
CA ILE A 90 2.11 14.64 4.81
C ILE A 90 0.60 14.37 4.61
N HIS A 91 -0.08 15.22 3.85
CA HIS A 91 -1.51 15.12 3.56
C HIS A 91 -1.81 14.32 2.27
N HIS A 92 -0.79 14.12 1.47
CA HIS A 92 -0.85 13.58 0.12
C HIS A 92 -0.46 12.11 0.15
N ALA A 93 -1.40 11.20 -0.13
CA ALA A 93 -1.18 9.75 -0.05
C ALA A 93 0.01 9.30 -0.92
N GLU A 94 0.24 10.00 -2.03
CA GLU A 94 1.38 9.81 -2.92
C GLU A 94 2.74 9.93 -2.20
N ASN A 95 2.83 10.74 -1.15
CA ASN A 95 4.07 10.94 -0.42
C ASN A 95 4.34 9.88 0.66
N HIS A 96 3.46 8.88 0.79
CA HIS A 96 3.62 7.82 1.77
C HIS A 96 4.08 6.52 1.12
N VAL A 97 4.92 5.78 1.82
CA VAL A 97 5.25 4.39 1.51
C VAL A 97 5.11 3.56 2.76
N GLU A 98 4.69 2.32 2.59
CA GLU A 98 4.32 1.47 3.70
C GLU A 98 5.02 0.12 3.64
N ARG A 99 5.45 -0.34 4.81
CA ARG A 99 5.93 -1.70 5.05
C ARG A 99 4.97 -2.39 6.02
N ILE A 100 4.38 -3.48 5.57
CA ILE A 100 3.42 -4.29 6.31
C ILE A 100 4.13 -5.58 6.72
N LYS A 101 4.24 -5.83 8.02
CA LYS A 101 4.72 -7.09 8.58
C LYS A 101 3.53 -7.86 9.11
N ILE A 102 3.30 -9.05 8.58
CA ILE A 102 2.16 -9.92 8.88
C ILE A 102 2.71 -11.17 9.56
N TYR A 103 2.41 -11.32 10.84
CA TYR A 103 2.80 -12.46 11.67
C TYR A 103 1.58 -13.37 11.82
N SER A 104 1.66 -14.60 11.31
CA SER A 104 0.52 -15.52 11.26
C SER A 104 0.98 -16.96 11.10
N ASP A 105 0.34 -17.92 11.79
CA ASP A 105 0.49 -19.35 11.48
C ASP A 105 -0.39 -19.82 10.31
N ASN A 106 -1.34 -18.99 9.89
CA ASN A 106 -2.18 -19.22 8.72
C ASN A 106 -1.75 -18.35 7.54
N PRO A 107 -1.22 -18.92 6.43
CA PRO A 107 -0.78 -18.16 5.27
C PRO A 107 -1.91 -17.46 4.51
N GLU A 108 -3.17 -17.91 4.67
CA GLU A 108 -4.31 -17.27 4.01
C GLU A 108 -4.57 -15.85 4.51
N HIS A 109 -4.19 -15.52 5.75
CA HIS A 109 -4.32 -14.15 6.26
C HIS A 109 -3.49 -13.16 5.45
N ALA A 110 -2.26 -13.52 5.06
CA ALA A 110 -1.43 -12.66 4.23
C ALA A 110 -2.02 -12.47 2.82
N LYS A 111 -2.59 -13.53 2.24
CA LYS A 111 -3.26 -13.48 0.93
C LYS A 111 -4.51 -12.60 0.95
N GLU A 112 -5.35 -12.74 1.96
CA GLU A 112 -6.57 -11.92 2.09
C GLU A 112 -6.25 -10.45 2.36
N ILE A 113 -5.22 -10.16 3.16
CA ILE A 113 -4.71 -8.80 3.33
C ILE A 113 -4.23 -8.24 1.98
N ALA A 114 -3.41 -8.99 1.24
CA ALA A 114 -2.95 -8.56 -0.08
C ALA A 114 -4.13 -8.30 -1.04
N LYS A 115 -5.10 -9.22 -1.14
CA LYS A 115 -6.30 -9.04 -1.97
C LYS A 115 -7.07 -7.78 -1.60
N THR A 116 -7.31 -7.58 -0.31
CA THR A 116 -8.03 -6.40 0.21
C THR A 116 -7.34 -5.11 -0.20
N LEU A 117 -6.02 -5.04 -0.09
CA LEU A 117 -5.26 -3.85 -0.46
C LEU A 117 -5.17 -3.66 -1.99
N ASN A 118 -5.03 -4.75 -2.75
CA ASN A 118 -4.99 -4.69 -4.21
C ASN A 118 -6.30 -4.14 -4.79
N GLN A 119 -7.44 -4.49 -4.20
CA GLN A 119 -8.78 -4.03 -4.61
C GLN A 119 -9.02 -2.53 -4.38
N LEU A 120 -8.17 -1.84 -3.61
CA LEU A 120 -8.27 -0.39 -3.47
C LEU A 120 -7.94 0.33 -4.77
N TRP A 121 -7.14 -0.29 -5.64
CA TRP A 121 -6.58 0.31 -6.84
C TRP A 121 -7.23 -0.25 -8.10
N GLU A 122 -7.64 0.64 -9.01
CA GLU A 122 -8.10 0.25 -10.33
C GLU A 122 -6.93 -0.34 -11.12
N GLY A 123 -7.05 -1.60 -11.55
CA GLY A 123 -5.96 -2.33 -12.20
C GLY A 123 -4.95 -2.97 -11.24
N GLY A 124 -5.22 -2.96 -9.93
CA GLY A 124 -4.33 -3.51 -8.91
C GLY A 124 -3.26 -2.51 -8.45
N ILE A 125 -2.55 -2.84 -7.36
CA ILE A 125 -1.65 -1.90 -6.68
C ILE A 125 -0.29 -1.73 -7.37
N LEU A 126 0.18 -2.76 -8.08
CA LEU A 126 1.53 -2.79 -8.66
C LEU A 126 1.90 -1.56 -9.51
N PRO A 127 1.03 -1.05 -10.41
CA PRO A 127 1.32 0.15 -11.21
C PRO A 127 1.51 1.43 -10.39
N TYR A 128 1.04 1.44 -9.13
CA TYR A 128 1.07 2.60 -8.23
C TYR A 128 2.18 2.52 -7.19
N LEU A 129 2.90 1.40 -7.14
CA LEU A 129 4.14 1.27 -6.37
C LEU A 129 5.26 1.92 -7.18
N GLU A 130 5.59 3.18 -6.87
CA GLU A 130 6.74 3.91 -7.42
C GLU A 130 8.04 3.37 -6.78
N PRO A 131 8.77 2.44 -7.42
CA PRO A 131 9.78 1.63 -6.73
C PRO A 131 10.94 2.48 -6.19
N GLU A 132 11.21 3.62 -6.81
CA GLU A 132 12.26 4.54 -6.44
C GLU A 132 12.07 5.07 -5.00
N HIS A 133 10.82 5.34 -4.58
CA HIS A 133 10.51 5.76 -3.21
C HIS A 133 10.73 4.63 -2.19
N PHE A 134 10.38 3.40 -2.55
CA PHE A 134 10.60 2.24 -1.68
C PHE A 134 12.08 1.89 -1.56
N GLU A 135 12.84 2.04 -2.63
CA GLU A 135 14.29 1.86 -2.63
C GLU A 135 14.97 2.90 -1.74
N GLU A 136 14.56 4.16 -1.78
CA GLU A 136 15.11 5.20 -0.91
C GLU A 136 14.83 4.91 0.57
N VAL A 137 13.59 4.54 0.90
CA VAL A 137 13.05 4.52 2.27
C VAL A 137 13.23 3.18 2.99
N PHE A 138 13.07 2.07 2.26
CA PHE A 138 13.12 0.71 2.80
C PHE A 138 14.28 -0.12 2.22
N LYS A 139 15.05 0.41 1.26
CA LYS A 139 16.15 -0.29 0.59
C LYS A 139 15.68 -1.56 -0.11
N VAL A 140 14.48 -1.50 -0.70
CA VAL A 140 13.85 -2.62 -1.40
C VAL A 140 13.70 -2.31 -2.89
N GLY A 141 14.08 -3.25 -3.74
CA GLY A 141 14.07 -3.08 -5.21
C GLY A 141 12.73 -3.44 -5.85
N ARG A 142 12.52 -2.99 -7.09
CA ARG A 142 11.31 -3.27 -7.89
C ARG A 142 10.96 -4.75 -8.00
N GLU A 143 11.95 -5.60 -8.26
CA GLU A 143 11.73 -7.04 -8.44
C GLU A 143 11.25 -7.71 -7.14
N GLU A 144 11.78 -7.30 -5.99
CA GLU A 144 11.34 -7.82 -4.69
C GLU A 144 9.91 -7.38 -4.36
N LEU A 145 9.58 -6.10 -4.62
CA LEU A 145 8.20 -5.59 -4.47
C LEU A 145 7.23 -6.44 -5.31
N LYS A 146 7.53 -6.59 -6.60
CA LYS A 146 6.67 -7.30 -7.54
C LYS A 146 6.53 -8.78 -7.19
N SER A 147 7.65 -9.46 -6.95
CA SER A 147 7.68 -10.89 -6.63
C SER A 147 6.76 -11.22 -5.45
N LYS A 148 6.76 -10.37 -4.41
CA LYS A 148 5.94 -10.61 -3.23
C LYS A 148 4.44 -10.45 -3.49
N TRP A 149 4.05 -9.47 -4.29
CA TRP A 149 2.66 -9.31 -4.72
C TRP A 149 2.20 -10.46 -5.63
N ASP A 150 3.05 -10.88 -6.56
CA ASP A 150 2.77 -12.01 -7.46
C ASP A 150 2.63 -13.33 -6.68
N GLU A 151 3.46 -13.55 -5.65
CA GLU A 151 3.38 -14.71 -4.75
C GLU A 151 2.02 -14.76 -4.02
N LEU A 152 1.58 -13.64 -3.44
CA LEU A 152 0.39 -13.59 -2.58
C LEU A 152 -0.92 -13.58 -3.36
N LEU A 153 -0.95 -12.94 -4.53
CA LEU A 153 -2.14 -12.87 -5.37
C LEU A 153 -2.20 -14.00 -6.42
N GLY A 154 -1.14 -14.81 -6.52
CA GLY A 154 -0.96 -15.84 -7.53
C GLY A 154 -0.56 -15.25 -8.89
N ALA A 155 0.33 -15.95 -9.59
CA ALA A 155 0.70 -15.67 -10.98
C ALA A 155 -0.53 -15.84 -11.89
N GLY A 156 -1.33 -14.79 -12.04
CA GLY A 156 -2.58 -14.83 -12.81
C GLY A 156 -3.63 -13.80 -12.40
N SER A 157 -3.55 -13.22 -11.20
CA SER A 157 -4.42 -12.09 -10.81
C SER A 157 -4.01 -10.76 -11.44
N ALA A 158 -2.80 -10.69 -12.01
CA ALA A 158 -2.35 -9.66 -12.93
C ALA A 158 -2.62 -10.02 -14.42
N SER A 159 -3.50 -10.99 -14.70
CA SER A 159 -4.03 -11.23 -16.05
C SER A 159 -5.24 -10.33 -16.34
N SER A 160 -5.05 -9.04 -16.10
CA SER A 160 -5.48 -8.03 -17.07
C SER A 160 -4.18 -7.48 -17.59
N THR A 161 -3.73 -8.03 -18.71
CA THR A 161 -2.68 -7.51 -19.58
C THR A 161 -2.06 -6.21 -19.05
N ILE A 162 -0.92 -6.31 -18.36
CA ILE A 162 0.11 -5.28 -18.50
C ILE A 162 0.64 -5.44 -19.94
N SER A 163 -0.21 -5.15 -20.92
CA SER A 163 0.26 -4.21 -21.91
C SER A 163 0.57 -2.99 -21.07
N VAL A 164 1.85 -2.68 -20.92
CA VAL A 164 2.23 -1.28 -20.93
C VAL A 164 1.46 -0.74 -22.14
N ARG A 165 0.28 -0.14 -21.94
CA ARG A 165 -0.23 0.79 -22.93
C ARG A 165 0.85 1.84 -22.87
N LYS A 166 1.83 1.73 -23.78
CA LYS A 166 2.39 2.91 -24.42
C LYS A 166 1.15 3.72 -24.69
N GLN A 167 0.86 4.70 -23.85
CA GLN A 167 -0.12 5.70 -24.23
C GLN A 167 0.51 6.25 -25.49
N ASP A 168 -0.02 5.89 -26.65
CA ASP A 168 0.54 6.35 -27.89
C ASP A 168 0.44 7.87 -27.82
N TYR A 169 1.58 8.53 -28.00
CA TYR A 169 1.64 9.97 -27.96
C TYR A 169 1.79 10.46 -29.39
N LYS A 170 0.99 11.47 -29.74
CA LYS A 170 1.17 12.23 -30.97
C LYS A 170 1.79 13.60 -30.66
N ILE A 171 2.59 14.09 -31.58
CA ILE A 171 3.23 15.40 -31.49
C ILE A 171 2.38 16.39 -32.28
N CYS A 172 2.05 17.53 -31.67
CA CYS A 172 1.38 18.61 -32.38
C CYS A 172 2.31 19.24 -33.42
N GLU A 173 1.93 19.20 -34.69
CA GLU A 173 2.70 19.77 -35.80
C GLU A 173 2.90 21.28 -35.67
N LYS A 174 1.96 21.98 -35.01
CA LYS A 174 2.00 23.45 -34.84
C LYS A 174 2.94 23.92 -33.73
N CYS A 175 3.05 23.18 -32.63
CA CYS A 175 3.75 23.66 -31.43
C CYS A 175 4.71 22.64 -30.78
N GLY A 176 4.83 21.44 -31.34
CA GLY A 176 5.71 20.38 -30.85
C GLY A 176 5.28 19.73 -29.54
N ALA A 177 4.10 20.04 -29.01
CA ALA A 177 3.65 19.49 -27.73
C ALA A 177 3.31 17.99 -27.85
N LYS A 178 3.71 17.22 -26.84
CA LYS A 178 3.38 15.80 -26.69
C LYS A 178 1.96 15.66 -26.13
N ASN A 179 1.10 14.95 -26.86
CA ASN A 179 -0.31 14.80 -26.53
C ASN A 179 -0.71 13.32 -26.62
N LEU A 180 -1.78 12.93 -25.91
CA LEU A 180 -2.37 11.61 -26.05
C LEU A 180 -2.92 11.44 -27.48
N THR A 181 -2.76 10.27 -28.10
CA THR A 181 -3.36 9.99 -29.42
C THR A 181 -4.87 10.18 -29.46
N SER A 182 -5.55 9.92 -28.34
CA SER A 182 -6.98 10.16 -28.14
C SER A 182 -7.39 11.63 -27.99
N ALA A 183 -6.44 12.56 -27.87
CA ALA A 183 -6.75 13.98 -27.73
C ALA A 183 -7.30 14.55 -29.04
N ASN A 184 -8.48 15.20 -28.98
CA ASN A 184 -9.05 15.93 -30.12
C ASN A 184 -8.39 17.29 -30.35
N PHE A 185 -7.76 17.85 -29.31
CA PHE A 185 -7.11 19.16 -29.35
C PHE A 185 -5.76 19.12 -28.63
N CYS A 186 -4.83 19.95 -29.08
CA CYS A 186 -3.52 20.12 -28.46
C CYS A 186 -3.64 20.81 -27.10
N ILE A 187 -3.09 20.17 -26.06
CA ILE A 187 -3.08 20.66 -24.69
C ILE A 187 -2.36 22.01 -24.54
N LYS A 188 -1.43 22.32 -25.44
CA LYS A 188 -0.61 23.53 -25.37
C LYS A 188 -1.16 24.70 -26.18
N CYS A 189 -1.64 24.46 -27.40
CA CYS A 189 -2.05 25.53 -28.33
C CYS A 189 -3.52 25.48 -28.75
N GLY A 190 -4.30 24.50 -28.29
CA GLY A 190 -5.71 24.34 -28.64
C GLY A 190 -5.98 23.93 -30.09
N GLU A 191 -4.93 23.75 -30.90
CA GLU A 191 -5.07 23.29 -32.29
C GLU A 191 -5.74 21.92 -32.34
N LYS A 192 -6.68 21.75 -33.26
CA LYS A 192 -7.34 20.46 -33.45
C LYS A 192 -6.36 19.47 -34.07
N PHE A 193 -6.32 18.25 -33.54
CA PHE A 193 -5.53 17.16 -34.11
C PHE A 193 -6.24 16.48 -35.28
#